data_AF-A0A4S8KRF7-F1
#
_entry.id   AF-A0A4S8KRF7-F1
#
_cell.length_a   1.000
_cell.length_b   1.000
_cell.length_c   1.000
_cell.angle_alpha   90.00
_cell.angle_beta   90.00
_cell.angle_gamma   90.00
#
_symmetry.space_group_name_H-M   'P 1'
#
loop_
_entity.id
_entity.type
_entity.pdbx_description
1 polymer ?
#
loop_
_entity_poly.entity_id
_entity_poly.type
_entity_poly.pdbx_seq_one_letter_code
_entity_poly.pdbx_strand_id
1 'polypeptide(L)'
;VKKPCPGLTEALDVHIGEYLAQSMMQGGGGKSLAVLSNERFGRAYASLNEAQQGVIKTAQHQSRTWRNVTEPGCTAVFSVSCLQSFEVKDEDRCTMSPMPCDECMTIFLSKPFQAAIRRERAPPENMKFIPKGYTNPVQGQIYAKYKGVDKLF
;
A
#
# COMPACT_ATOMS: atom_id res chain seq x y z
N VAL A 1 -24.09 7.92 15.74
CA VAL A 1 -24.21 7.92 14.25
C VAL A 1 -23.08 7.09 13.65
N LYS A 2 -23.34 6.29 12.61
CA LYS A 2 -22.30 5.52 11.92
C LYS A 2 -21.54 6.41 10.92
N LYS A 3 -20.23 6.60 11.11
CA LYS A 3 -19.37 7.37 10.17
C LYS A 3 -18.42 6.42 9.43
N PRO A 4 -18.08 6.69 8.15
CA PRO A 4 -17.07 5.91 7.44
C PRO A 4 -15.68 6.18 8.02
N CYS A 5 -14.81 5.17 7.98
CA CYS A 5 -13.40 5.35 8.31
C CYS A 5 -12.74 6.20 7.21
N PRO A 6 -12.09 7.32 7.53
CA PRO A 6 -11.39 8.13 6.52
C PRO A 6 -10.07 7.50 6.05
N GLY A 7 -9.58 6.48 6.76
CA GLY A 7 -8.24 5.93 6.56
C GLY A 7 -7.16 6.85 7.12
N LEU A 8 -5.90 6.47 6.90
CA LEU A 8 -4.74 7.28 7.25
C LEU A 8 -4.46 8.25 6.10
N THR A 9 -4.47 9.56 6.39
CA THR A 9 -4.34 10.63 5.41
C THR A 9 -3.19 11.57 5.76
N GLU A 10 -2.85 12.49 4.86
CA GLU A 10 -1.85 13.54 5.11
C GLU A 10 -2.21 14.46 6.29
N ALA A 11 -3.51 14.59 6.61
CA ALA A 11 -3.97 15.37 7.76
C ALA A 11 -3.55 14.73 9.09
N LEU A 12 -3.30 13.42 9.11
CA LEU A 12 -2.76 12.70 10.25
C LEU A 12 -1.22 12.80 10.30
N ASP A 13 -0.56 12.63 9.16
CA ASP A 13 0.90 12.74 9.01
C ASP A 13 1.24 13.07 7.55
N VAL A 14 1.96 14.18 7.32
CA VAL A 14 2.32 14.67 5.98
C VAL A 14 3.05 13.62 5.13
N HIS A 15 3.86 12.75 5.75
CA HIS A 15 4.60 11.71 5.05
C HIS A 15 3.68 10.66 4.40
N ILE A 16 2.42 10.54 4.84
CA ILE A 16 1.43 9.68 4.19
C ILE A 16 1.08 10.23 2.80
N GLY A 17 0.90 11.55 2.68
CA GLY A 17 0.63 12.20 1.40
C GLY A 17 1.78 12.00 0.42
N GLU A 18 3.02 12.23 0.89
CA GLU A 18 4.25 12.00 0.12
C GLU A 18 4.39 10.54 -0.31
N TYR A 19 4.15 9.60 0.61
CA TYR A 19 4.18 8.17 0.34
C TYR A 19 3.16 7.76 -0.71
N LEU A 20 1.93 8.26 -0.65
CA LEU A 20 0.86 7.94 -1.62
C LEU A 20 1.13 8.57 -2.99
N ALA A 21 1.65 9.79 -3.04
CA ALA A 21 1.99 10.47 -4.29
C ALA A 21 3.11 9.75 -5.08
N GLN A 22 3.98 9.02 -4.38
CA GLN A 22 5.18 8.42 -4.97
C GLN A 22 5.14 6.88 -5.02
N SER A 23 4.17 6.23 -4.36
CA SER A 23 4.06 4.77 -4.35
C SER A 23 3.26 4.25 -5.54
N MET A 24 3.90 3.48 -6.41
CA MET A 24 3.21 2.73 -7.48
C MET A 24 2.55 1.44 -6.99
N MET A 25 2.74 1.09 -5.71
CA MET A 25 2.21 -0.13 -5.13
C MET A 25 0.85 0.12 -4.50
N GLN A 26 -0.07 -0.84 -4.69
CA GLN A 26 -1.41 -0.80 -4.11
C GLN A 26 -1.46 -1.10 -2.60
N GLY A 27 -0.32 -1.35 -1.95
CA GLY A 27 -0.26 -1.70 -0.53
C GLY A 27 1.09 -2.26 -0.10
N GLY A 28 1.21 -2.61 1.18
CA GLY A 28 2.46 -3.06 1.78
C GLY A 28 2.28 -3.84 3.08
N GLY A 29 3.38 -4.05 3.80
CA GLY A 29 3.39 -4.76 5.09
C GLY A 29 3.45 -6.28 4.99
N GLY A 30 3.58 -6.81 3.77
CA GLY A 30 3.68 -8.25 3.53
C GLY A 30 4.99 -8.86 4.03
N LYS A 31 4.96 -10.16 4.30
CA LYS A 31 6.15 -10.96 4.63
C LYS A 31 7.15 -10.94 3.46
N SER A 32 8.44 -11.05 3.77
CA SER A 32 9.47 -11.11 2.72
C SER A 32 9.39 -12.42 1.93
N LEU A 33 9.81 -12.38 0.66
CA LEU A 33 9.86 -13.59 -0.19
C LEU A 33 10.76 -14.67 0.41
N ALA A 34 11.85 -14.28 1.07
CA ALA A 34 12.76 -15.20 1.74
C ALA A 34 12.08 -15.95 2.89
N VAL A 35 11.34 -15.22 3.74
CA VAL A 35 10.56 -15.83 4.84
C VAL A 35 9.52 -16.79 4.29
N LEU A 36 8.71 -16.36 3.32
CA LEU A 36 7.66 -17.18 2.72
C LEU A 36 8.20 -18.42 1.98
N SER A 37 9.31 -18.27 1.28
CA SER A 37 9.99 -19.38 0.60
C SER A 37 10.49 -20.42 1.58
N ASN A 38 11.08 -19.97 2.69
CA ASN A 38 11.55 -20.86 3.74
C ASN A 38 10.38 -21.56 4.47
N GLU A 39 9.33 -20.81 4.84
CA GLU A 39 8.13 -21.34 5.50
C GLU A 39 7.42 -22.41 4.64
N ARG A 40 7.36 -22.22 3.31
CA ARG A 40 6.55 -23.07 2.42
C ARG A 40 7.32 -24.19 1.73
N PHE A 41 8.58 -23.98 1.40
CA PHE A 41 9.40 -24.92 0.64
C PHE A 41 10.73 -25.29 1.32
N GLY A 42 11.08 -24.66 2.44
CA GLY A 42 12.35 -24.92 3.15
C GLY A 42 13.60 -24.57 2.33
N ARG A 43 13.48 -23.66 1.36
CA ARG A 43 14.53 -23.34 0.39
C ARG A 43 14.62 -21.84 0.15
N ALA A 44 15.77 -21.37 -0.33
CA ALA A 44 15.96 -19.99 -0.75
C ALA A 44 15.09 -19.67 -1.97
N TYR A 45 14.47 -18.49 -2.01
CA TYR A 45 13.58 -18.08 -3.11
C TYR A 45 14.23 -18.19 -4.50
N ALA A 46 15.52 -17.86 -4.61
CA ALA A 46 16.28 -17.96 -5.86
C ALA A 46 16.46 -19.39 -6.38
N SER A 47 16.30 -20.41 -5.53
CA SER A 47 16.41 -21.83 -5.90
C SER A 47 15.08 -22.45 -6.33
N LEU A 48 13.98 -21.71 -6.21
CA LEU A 48 12.65 -22.16 -6.59
C LEU A 48 12.46 -22.07 -8.12
N ASN A 49 11.72 -23.02 -8.68
CA ASN A 49 11.27 -22.92 -10.07
C ASN A 49 10.18 -21.84 -10.22
N GLU A 50 9.85 -21.48 -11.46
CA GLU A 50 8.91 -20.37 -11.75
C GLU A 50 7.53 -20.57 -11.13
N ALA A 51 6.99 -21.79 -11.15
CA ALA A 51 5.68 -22.09 -10.56
C ALA A 51 5.69 -21.87 -9.03
N GLN A 52 6.73 -22.36 -8.35
CA GLN A 52 6.91 -22.16 -6.91
C GLN A 52 7.11 -20.67 -6.57
N GLN A 53 7.92 -19.96 -7.37
CA GLN A 53 8.09 -18.51 -7.21
C GLN A 53 6.75 -17.76 -7.37
N GLY A 54 5.92 -18.16 -8.33
CA GLY A 54 4.56 -17.63 -8.49
C GLY A 54 3.71 -17.80 -7.23
N VAL A 55 3.75 -18.98 -6.63
CA VAL A 55 3.06 -19.27 -5.37
C VAL A 55 3.53 -18.37 -4.22
N ILE A 56 4.85 -18.13 -4.09
CA ILE A 56 5.40 -17.23 -3.06
C ILE A 56 5.01 -15.77 -3.33
N LYS A 57 5.04 -15.31 -4.59
CA LYS A 57 4.58 -13.94 -4.93
C LYS A 57 3.11 -13.72 -4.56
N THR A 58 2.25 -14.70 -4.83
CA THR A 58 0.83 -14.65 -4.42
C THR A 58 0.70 -14.60 -2.90
N ALA A 59 1.44 -15.45 -2.18
CA ALA A 59 1.44 -15.45 -0.72
C ALA A 59 1.93 -14.11 -0.14
N GLN A 60 2.95 -13.50 -0.74
CA GLN A 60 3.43 -12.18 -0.35
C GLN A 60 2.34 -11.14 -0.51
N HIS A 61 1.66 -11.13 -1.65
CA HIS A 61 0.56 -10.20 -1.91
C HIS A 61 -0.56 -10.35 -0.87
N GLN A 62 -0.96 -11.58 -0.58
CA GLN A 62 -1.99 -11.90 0.42
C GLN A 62 -1.58 -11.56 1.86
N SER A 63 -0.28 -11.52 2.15
CA SER A 63 0.23 -11.19 3.48
C SER A 63 0.30 -9.68 3.79
N ARG A 64 -0.06 -8.82 2.84
CA ARG A 64 -0.07 -7.36 3.04
C ARG A 64 -1.00 -6.98 4.19
N THR A 65 -0.61 -5.96 4.95
CA THR A 65 -1.38 -5.48 6.11
C THR A 65 -2.06 -4.14 5.85
N TRP A 66 -1.64 -3.41 4.80
CA TRP A 66 -2.34 -2.20 4.36
C TRP A 66 -2.46 -2.13 2.84
N ARG A 67 -3.45 -1.34 2.40
CA ARG A 67 -3.71 -0.97 1.02
C ARG A 67 -3.68 0.54 0.84
N ASN A 68 -3.19 0.97 -0.30
CA ASN A 68 -3.13 2.36 -0.72
C ASN A 68 -4.31 2.63 -1.66
N VAL A 69 -5.05 3.71 -1.40
CA VAL A 69 -6.14 4.19 -2.26
C VAL A 69 -5.81 5.61 -2.68
N THR A 70 -5.85 5.88 -3.99
CA THR A 70 -5.51 7.17 -4.60
C THR A 70 -6.56 7.55 -5.65
N GLU A 71 -7.83 7.31 -5.33
CA GLU A 71 -8.97 7.59 -6.19
C GLU A 71 -9.44 9.05 -5.99
N PRO A 72 -10.07 9.69 -7.00
CA PRO A 72 -10.66 11.01 -6.81
C PRO A 72 -11.63 11.03 -5.62
N GLY A 73 -11.38 11.92 -4.65
CA GLY A 73 -12.18 12.02 -3.41
C GLY A 73 -11.78 11.05 -2.30
N CYS A 74 -10.82 10.14 -2.52
CA CYS A 74 -10.29 9.25 -1.49
C CYS A 74 -8.79 8.97 -1.72
N THR A 75 -7.94 9.72 -1.01
CA THR A 75 -6.49 9.49 -0.98
C THR A 75 -6.08 9.16 0.44
N ALA A 76 -5.95 7.86 0.73
CA ALA A 76 -5.69 7.36 2.07
C ALA A 76 -5.05 5.96 2.05
N VAL A 77 -4.41 5.61 3.16
CA VAL A 77 -4.01 4.23 3.47
C VAL A 77 -5.05 3.59 4.39
N PHE A 78 -5.43 2.35 4.09
CA PHE A 78 -6.33 1.57 4.93
C PHE A 78 -5.66 0.29 5.39
N SER A 79 -5.97 -0.14 6.61
CA SER A 79 -5.73 -1.54 7.00
C SER A 79 -6.51 -2.48 6.08
N VAL A 80 -5.94 -3.65 5.76
CA VAL A 80 -6.68 -4.73 5.09
C VAL A 80 -7.86 -5.21 5.94
N SER A 81 -7.76 -5.04 7.27
CA SER A 81 -8.80 -5.34 8.26
C SER A 81 -9.63 -4.11 8.65
N CYS A 82 -9.58 -3.02 7.87
CA CYS A 82 -10.33 -1.79 8.18
C CYS A 82 -11.80 -2.08 8.47
N LEU A 83 -12.32 -1.50 9.57
CA LEU A 83 -13.72 -1.68 9.99
C LEU A 83 -14.74 -1.03 9.04
N GLN A 84 -14.26 -0.25 8.06
CA GLN A 84 -15.03 0.50 7.05
C GLN A 84 -15.87 1.63 7.62
N SER A 85 -16.46 1.43 8.79
CA SER A 85 -17.35 2.36 9.47
C SER A 85 -17.49 1.96 10.93
N PHE A 86 -17.70 2.94 11.79
CA PHE A 86 -17.84 2.72 13.23
C PHE A 86 -18.85 3.70 13.84
N GLU A 87 -19.37 3.34 15.01
CA GLU A 87 -20.33 4.17 15.72
C GLU A 87 -19.60 5.31 16.44
N VAL A 88 -20.08 6.53 16.19
CA VAL A 88 -19.58 7.75 16.80
C VAL A 88 -20.63 8.26 17.78
N LYS A 89 -20.20 8.57 19.01
CA LYS A 89 -21.04 9.15 20.06
C LYS A 89 -21.58 10.51 19.63
N ASP A 90 -22.72 10.90 20.19
CA ASP A 90 -23.41 12.12 19.78
C ASP A 90 -22.63 13.40 20.09
N GLU A 91 -21.74 13.36 21.08
CA GLU A 91 -20.83 14.44 21.47
C GLU A 91 -19.75 14.71 20.40
N ASP A 92 -19.34 13.66 19.67
CA ASP A 92 -18.36 13.71 18.58
C ASP A 92 -18.99 13.99 17.20
N ARG A 93 -20.26 14.45 17.18
CA ARG A 93 -20.91 14.85 15.93
C ARG A 93 -20.20 16.05 15.29
N CYS A 94 -19.69 16.97 16.10
CA CYS A 94 -19.09 18.24 15.66
C CYS A 94 -17.60 18.17 15.32
N THR A 95 -16.91 17.05 15.55
CA THR A 95 -15.53 16.90 15.06
C THR A 95 -15.55 16.81 13.54
N MET A 96 -14.93 17.82 12.89
CA MET A 96 -14.94 18.02 11.43
C MET A 96 -14.26 16.88 10.66
N SER A 97 -13.52 16.00 11.32
CA SER A 97 -12.97 14.80 10.69
C SER A 97 -12.97 13.66 11.70
N PRO A 98 -13.66 12.53 11.43
CA PRO A 98 -13.56 11.35 12.28
C PRO A 98 -12.11 10.87 12.31
N MET A 99 -11.66 10.33 13.44
CA MET A 99 -10.37 9.64 13.49
C MET A 99 -10.41 8.36 12.65
N PRO A 100 -9.27 7.83 12.18
CA PRO A 100 -9.23 6.50 11.59
C PRO A 100 -9.67 5.43 12.60
N CYS A 101 -10.26 4.33 12.13
CA CYS A 101 -10.60 3.20 13.00
C CYS A 101 -9.35 2.54 13.60
N ASP A 102 -9.52 1.79 14.70
CA ASP A 102 -8.44 1.15 15.45
C ASP A 102 -7.54 0.25 14.58
N GLU A 103 -8.11 -0.46 13.61
CA GLU A 103 -7.37 -1.30 12.67
C GLU A 103 -6.43 -0.48 11.77
N CYS A 104 -6.89 0.69 11.30
CA CYS A 104 -6.03 1.61 10.55
C CYS A 104 -4.98 2.26 11.47
N MET A 105 -5.37 2.63 12.69
CA MET A 105 -4.44 3.20 13.68
C MET A 105 -3.35 2.20 14.08
N THR A 106 -3.67 0.91 14.16
CA THR A 106 -2.68 -0.16 14.42
C THR A 106 -1.61 -0.21 13.34
N ILE A 107 -2.01 -0.05 12.06
CA ILE A 107 -1.06 0.09 10.96
C ILE A 107 -0.22 1.36 11.13
N PHE A 108 -0.85 2.50 11.42
CA PHE A 108 -0.14 3.77 11.61
C PHE A 108 0.96 3.65 12.68
N LEU A 109 0.66 2.99 13.80
CA LEU A 109 1.60 2.80 14.91
C LEU A 109 2.64 1.71 14.64
N SER A 110 2.48 0.92 13.58
CA SER A 110 3.40 -0.17 13.26
C SER A 110 4.74 0.36 12.74
N LYS A 111 5.84 -0.22 13.25
CA LYS A 111 7.20 0.11 12.77
C LYS A 111 7.38 -0.07 11.25
N PRO A 112 6.85 -1.13 10.61
CA PRO A 112 6.98 -1.29 9.16
C PRO A 112 6.33 -0.17 8.36
N PHE A 113 5.16 0.31 8.78
CA PHE A 113 4.47 1.39 8.09
C PHE A 113 5.17 2.73 8.30
N GLN A 114 5.59 3.04 9.54
CA GLN A 114 6.38 4.24 9.84
C GLN A 114 7.68 4.29 9.04
N ALA A 115 8.38 3.15 8.90
CA ALA A 115 9.56 3.06 8.06
C ALA A 115 9.23 3.24 6.57
N ALA A 116 8.06 2.80 6.11
CA ALA A 116 7.64 2.93 4.72
C ALA A 116 7.31 4.38 4.33
N ILE A 117 6.59 5.11 5.18
CA ILE A 117 6.20 6.50 4.89
C ILE A 117 7.36 7.49 5.01
N ARG A 118 8.35 7.21 5.88
CA ARG A 118 9.54 8.05 6.06
C ARG A 118 10.68 7.71 5.09
N ARG A 119 10.49 6.73 4.21
CA ARG A 119 11.55 6.29 3.30
C ARG A 119 11.73 7.32 2.19
N GLU A 120 12.91 7.93 2.15
CA GLU A 120 13.33 8.77 1.03
C GLU A 120 13.27 7.96 -0.28
N ARG A 121 12.59 8.52 -1.28
CA ARG A 121 12.45 7.88 -2.58
C ARG A 121 13.61 8.24 -3.49
N ALA A 122 13.90 7.32 -4.42
CA ALA A 122 14.91 7.56 -5.43
C ALA A 122 14.52 8.79 -6.28
N PRO A 123 15.47 9.65 -6.64
CA PRO A 123 15.19 10.80 -7.48
C PRO A 123 14.72 10.33 -8.88
N PRO A 124 13.99 11.16 -9.65
CA PRO A 124 13.35 10.78 -10.91
C PRO A 124 14.27 10.04 -11.89
N GLU A 125 15.52 10.49 -12.03
CA GLU A 125 16.56 9.89 -12.88
C GLU A 125 16.89 8.43 -12.54
N ASN A 126 16.66 8.03 -11.28
CA ASN A 126 16.93 6.70 -10.76
C ASN A 126 15.67 5.82 -10.70
N MET A 127 14.47 6.38 -10.92
CA MET A 127 13.23 5.60 -10.88
C MET A 127 13.19 4.49 -11.93
N LYS A 128 13.92 4.64 -13.06
CA LYS A 128 14.07 3.61 -14.09
C LYS A 128 14.72 2.30 -13.59
N PHE A 129 15.43 2.34 -12.46
CA PHE A 129 16.06 1.17 -11.85
C PHE A 129 15.18 0.46 -10.82
N ILE A 130 13.96 0.97 -10.55
CA ILE A 130 13.02 0.30 -9.66
C ILE A 130 12.63 -1.04 -10.29
N PRO A 131 12.79 -2.17 -9.58
CA PRO A 131 12.44 -3.47 -10.13
C PRO A 131 10.97 -3.53 -10.54
N LYS A 132 10.67 -4.16 -11.68
CA LYS A 132 9.31 -4.31 -12.22
C LYS A 132 8.30 -4.93 -11.24
N GLY A 133 8.77 -5.72 -10.27
CA GLY A 133 7.93 -6.28 -9.22
C GLY A 133 7.37 -5.26 -8.22
N TYR A 134 7.92 -4.03 -8.20
CA TYR A 134 7.46 -2.91 -7.40
C TYR A 134 6.77 -1.82 -8.24
N THR A 135 6.39 -2.16 -9.47
CA THR A 135 5.64 -1.28 -10.37
C THR A 135 4.34 -1.96 -10.81
N ASN A 136 3.42 -1.18 -11.38
CA ASN A 136 2.20 -1.72 -11.99
C ASN A 136 2.25 -1.47 -13.51
N PRO A 137 2.84 -2.39 -14.30
CA PRO A 137 3.04 -2.17 -15.73
C PRO A 137 1.70 -2.06 -16.49
N VAL A 138 0.66 -2.76 -16.04
CA VAL A 138 -0.67 -2.70 -16.66
C VAL A 138 -1.26 -1.29 -16.51
N GLN A 139 -1.23 -0.73 -15.30
CA GLN A 139 -1.72 0.62 -15.06
C GLN A 139 -0.88 1.67 -15.79
N GLY A 140 0.44 1.49 -15.86
CA GLY A 140 1.33 2.36 -16.63
C GLY A 140 0.98 2.36 -18.13
N GLN A 141 0.74 1.19 -18.72
CA GLN A 141 0.36 1.05 -20.13
C GLN A 141 -1.01 1.66 -20.42
N ILE A 142 -2.00 1.45 -19.54
CA ILE A 142 -3.33 2.08 -19.65
C ILE A 142 -3.20 3.60 -19.62
N TYR A 143 -2.42 4.14 -18.68
CA TYR A 143 -2.18 5.57 -18.58
C TYR A 143 -1.49 6.13 -19.83
N ALA A 144 -0.45 5.43 -20.34
CA ALA A 144 0.24 5.81 -21.56
C ALA A 144 -0.70 5.89 -22.77
N LYS A 145 -1.63 4.93 -22.90
CA LYS A 145 -2.68 4.93 -23.93
C LYS A 145 -3.60 6.14 -23.81
N TYR A 146 -4.07 6.48 -22.61
CA TYR A 146 -4.91 7.67 -22.40
C TYR A 146 -4.16 8.99 -22.67
N LYS A 147 -2.84 9.01 -22.52
CA LYS A 147 -2.00 10.18 -22.82
C LYS A 147 -1.47 10.21 -24.26
N GLY A 148 -1.78 9.21 -25.10
CA GLY A 148 -1.33 9.13 -26.49
C GLY A 148 0.18 8.89 -26.65
N VAL A 149 0.83 8.29 -25.64
CA VAL A 149 2.27 8.02 -25.60
C VAL A 149 2.57 6.52 -25.51
N ASP A 150 1.61 5.67 -25.82
CA ASP A 150 1.72 4.21 -25.81
C ASP A 150 2.85 3.67 -26.70
N LYS A 151 3.17 4.38 -27.80
CA LYS A 151 4.28 4.04 -28.70
C LYS A 151 5.67 4.26 -28.09
N LEU A 152 5.77 4.87 -26.91
CA LEU A 152 7.02 5.11 -26.19
C LEU A 152 7.28 4.08 -25.06
N PHE A 153 6.38 3.10 -24.89
CA PHE A 153 6.41 2.11 -23.81
C PHE A 153 6.80 0.70 -24.28
#